data_AF-Q8X5P5-F1
#
_entry.id   AF-Q8X5P5-F1
#
_cell.length_a   1.000
_cell.length_b   1.000
_cell.length_c   1.000
_cell.angle_alpha   90.00
_cell.angle_beta   90.00
_cell.angle_gamma   90.00
#
_symmetry.space_group_name_H-M   'P 1'
#
loop_
_entity.id
_entity.type
_entity.pdbx_description
1 polymer ?
#
loop_
_entity_poly.entity_id
_entity_poly.type
_entity_poly.pdbx_seq_one_letter_code
_entity_poly.pdbx_strand_id
1 'polypeptide(L)'
;MNMTKGALILSLSFLLAACSSIPQNIKGNNQPDIQKSFVAVHNQPGLYVGQQARFGGKVINVINGKTDTLLEIAVLPLDSYAKPDIEANYQGRLLARQSGFLDPVNYRNHFVTILGTIQGEQPGFINKVPYNFLEVNMQGIQVWHLREVVNTTYNLWDYGYGAFWPEPGWGAPYYTNAVSQVTPELVK
;
A
#
# COMPACT_ATOMS: atom_id res chain seq x y z
N MET A 1 -0.02 -36.68 -41.96
CA MET A 1 0.16 -35.20 -41.99
C MET A 1 -0.94 -34.57 -41.13
N ASN A 2 -0.74 -34.58 -39.81
CA ASN A 2 -0.39 -33.40 -38.99
C ASN A 2 -1.58 -32.55 -38.49
N MET A 3 -2.73 -33.14 -38.14
CA MET A 3 -3.87 -32.40 -37.54
C MET A 3 -4.01 -32.56 -36.02
N THR A 4 -3.15 -33.31 -35.35
CA THR A 4 -3.20 -33.50 -33.87
C THR A 4 -2.26 -32.59 -33.09
N LYS A 5 -1.37 -31.84 -33.76
CA LYS A 5 -0.40 -30.95 -33.10
C LYS A 5 -0.93 -29.53 -32.84
N GLY A 6 -1.95 -29.09 -33.58
CA GLY A 6 -2.50 -27.72 -33.46
C GLY A 6 -3.43 -27.53 -32.25
N ALA A 7 -4.15 -28.57 -31.84
CA ALA A 7 -5.09 -28.49 -30.72
C ALA A 7 -4.40 -28.49 -29.34
N LEU A 8 -3.16 -28.97 -29.26
CA LEU A 8 -2.42 -29.07 -28.00
C LEU A 8 -1.71 -27.75 -27.63
N ILE A 9 -1.52 -26.85 -28.60
CA ILE A 9 -0.84 -25.56 -28.40
C ILE A 9 -1.84 -24.49 -27.91
N LEU A 10 -3.13 -24.61 -28.23
CA LEU A 10 -4.13 -23.60 -27.85
C LEU A 10 -4.60 -23.72 -26.38
N SER A 11 -4.44 -24.88 -25.73
CA SER A 11 -4.84 -25.04 -24.32
C SER A 11 -3.78 -24.57 -23.32
N LEU A 12 -2.53 -24.37 -23.76
CA LEU A 12 -1.44 -23.91 -22.90
C LEU A 12 -1.41 -22.38 -22.71
N SER A 13 -2.14 -21.63 -23.55
CA SER A 13 -2.22 -20.17 -23.50
C SER A 13 -3.12 -19.63 -22.39
N PHE A 14 -3.87 -20.47 -21.68
CA PHE A 14 -4.86 -20.05 -20.68
C PHE A 14 -4.36 -20.08 -19.22
N LEU A 15 -3.09 -20.42 -18.98
CA LEU A 15 -2.55 -20.58 -17.62
C LEU A 15 -1.70 -19.39 -17.12
N LEU A 16 -1.59 -18.30 -17.88
CA LEU A 16 -0.88 -17.09 -17.43
C LEU A 16 -1.83 -16.01 -16.87
N ALA A 17 -2.91 -16.41 -16.20
CA ALA A 17 -3.55 -15.54 -15.22
C ALA A 17 -2.64 -15.45 -13.99
N ALA A 18 -1.55 -14.70 -14.09
CA ALA A 18 -0.84 -14.17 -12.94
C ALA A 18 -1.78 -13.18 -12.25
N CYS A 19 -2.73 -13.73 -11.47
CA CYS A 19 -3.60 -12.94 -10.62
C CYS A 19 -2.71 -12.27 -9.59
N SER A 20 -2.49 -10.97 -9.79
CA SER A 20 -2.02 -10.11 -8.72
C SER A 20 -3.01 -10.22 -7.56
N SER A 21 -2.59 -10.93 -6.52
CA SER A 21 -3.44 -11.34 -5.42
C SER A 21 -3.24 -10.40 -4.24
N ILE A 22 -4.36 -9.88 -3.72
CA ILE A 22 -4.37 -9.26 -2.39
C ILE A 22 -3.79 -10.27 -1.38
N PRO A 23 -2.88 -9.84 -0.47
CA PRO A 23 -2.26 -10.71 0.53
C PRO A 23 -3.29 -11.44 1.42
N GLN A 24 -3.00 -12.70 1.77
CA GLN A 24 -3.92 -13.60 2.48
C GLN A 24 -4.47 -13.00 3.79
N ASN A 25 -3.61 -12.35 4.56
CA ASN A 25 -3.89 -11.64 5.81
C ASN A 25 -4.88 -10.48 5.68
N ILE A 26 -5.03 -9.88 4.49
CA ILE A 26 -5.97 -8.77 4.25
C ILE A 26 -7.00 -9.07 3.17
N LYS A 27 -6.98 -10.28 2.61
CA LYS A 27 -7.91 -10.75 1.58
C LYS A 27 -9.36 -10.69 2.06
N GLY A 28 -9.57 -11.00 3.35
CA GLY A 28 -10.90 -11.20 3.90
C GLY A 28 -11.59 -12.39 3.24
N ASN A 29 -12.91 -12.46 3.41
CA ASN A 29 -13.78 -13.50 2.86
C ASN A 29 -14.10 -13.31 1.35
N ASN A 30 -13.45 -12.37 0.65
CA ASN A 30 -13.81 -11.97 -0.72
C ASN A 30 -15.29 -11.59 -0.89
N GLN A 31 -16.00 -11.22 0.18
CA GLN A 31 -17.39 -10.80 0.08
C GLN A 31 -17.51 -9.35 -0.42
N PRO A 32 -18.58 -9.02 -1.17
CA PRO A 32 -18.86 -7.65 -1.60
C PRO A 32 -19.08 -6.67 -0.44
N ASP A 33 -19.31 -7.19 0.78
CA ASP A 33 -19.68 -6.42 1.96
C ASP A 33 -18.49 -5.74 2.66
N ILE A 34 -17.25 -5.97 2.18
CA ILE A 34 -16.06 -5.32 2.74
C ILE A 34 -16.07 -3.84 2.35
N GLN A 35 -16.22 -2.97 3.35
CA GLN A 35 -16.18 -1.53 3.16
C GLN A 35 -14.77 -1.05 2.80
N LYS A 36 -14.67 -0.33 1.67
CA LYS A 36 -13.40 0.22 1.15
C LYS A 36 -13.34 1.74 1.18
N SER A 37 -14.49 2.41 1.24
CA SER A 37 -14.57 3.86 1.29
C SER A 37 -14.51 4.34 2.73
N PHE A 38 -13.34 4.79 3.17
CA PHE A 38 -13.17 5.34 4.51
C PHE A 38 -14.09 6.54 4.74
N VAL A 39 -14.17 7.45 3.77
CA VAL A 39 -14.99 8.67 3.87
C VAL A 39 -16.47 8.33 4.09
N ALA A 40 -17.01 7.35 3.35
CA ALA A 40 -18.40 6.93 3.52
C ALA A 40 -18.65 6.38 4.94
N VAL A 41 -17.75 5.52 5.41
CA VAL A 41 -17.87 4.91 6.74
C VAL A 41 -17.67 5.94 7.85
N HIS A 42 -16.71 6.84 7.72
CA HIS A 42 -16.40 7.85 8.73
C HIS A 42 -17.50 8.90 8.89
N ASN A 43 -18.25 9.21 7.83
CA ASN A 43 -19.37 10.14 7.91
C ASN A 43 -20.59 9.56 8.62
N GLN A 44 -20.80 8.24 8.54
CA GLN A 44 -21.98 7.56 9.12
C GLN A 44 -21.62 6.18 9.72
N PRO A 45 -20.70 6.11 10.68
CA PRO A 45 -20.12 4.84 11.15
C PRO A 45 -21.14 3.95 11.82
N GLY A 46 -22.19 4.51 12.43
CA GLY A 46 -23.31 3.77 13.02
C GLY A 46 -24.00 2.80 12.04
N LEU A 47 -24.02 3.12 10.74
CA LEU A 47 -24.60 2.23 9.71
C LEU A 47 -23.70 1.03 9.38
N TYR A 48 -22.41 1.13 9.70
CA TYR A 48 -21.40 0.15 9.31
C TYR A 48 -20.83 -0.65 10.49
N VAL A 49 -21.29 -0.40 11.72
CA VAL A 49 -20.89 -1.19 12.90
C VAL A 49 -21.14 -2.67 12.67
N GLY A 50 -20.15 -3.50 12.99
CA GLY A 50 -20.19 -4.95 12.78
C GLY A 50 -19.83 -5.40 11.35
N GLN A 51 -19.76 -4.49 10.38
CA GLN A 51 -19.32 -4.82 9.03
C GLN A 51 -17.79 -4.92 8.95
N GLN A 52 -17.29 -5.75 8.03
CA GLN A 52 -15.88 -5.79 7.72
C GLN A 52 -15.47 -4.58 6.87
N ALA A 53 -14.28 -4.07 7.13
CA ALA A 53 -13.70 -2.97 6.39
C ALA A 53 -12.23 -3.23 6.11
N ARG A 54 -11.78 -2.69 4.97
CA ARG A 54 -10.38 -2.68 4.58
C ARG A 54 -9.95 -1.24 4.36
N PHE A 55 -9.08 -0.78 5.25
CA PHE A 55 -8.50 0.56 5.22
C PHE A 55 -6.99 0.44 5.31
N GLY A 56 -6.28 1.49 4.93
CA GLY A 56 -4.84 1.52 5.06
C GLY A 56 -4.31 2.93 4.95
N GLY A 57 -3.00 3.05 5.06
CA GLY A 57 -2.30 4.32 5.08
C GLY A 57 -1.07 4.24 5.96
N LYS A 58 -0.64 5.39 6.50
CA LYS A 58 0.59 5.47 7.29
C LYS A 58 0.29 5.37 8.77
N VAL A 59 1.00 4.50 9.49
CA VAL A 59 0.90 4.42 10.95
C VAL A 59 1.61 5.61 11.57
N ILE A 60 0.86 6.48 12.24
CA ILE A 60 1.38 7.69 12.90
C ILE A 60 1.84 7.37 14.32
N ASN A 61 1.10 6.49 15.01
CA ASN A 61 1.38 6.15 16.39
C ASN A 61 1.01 4.69 16.69
N VAL A 62 1.69 4.12 17.70
CA VAL A 62 1.48 2.76 18.21
C VAL A 62 1.42 2.87 19.72
N ILE A 63 0.26 2.54 20.29
CA ILE A 63 0.00 2.64 21.73
C ILE A 63 -0.23 1.23 22.26
N ASN A 64 0.74 0.71 23.00
CA ASN A 64 0.63 -0.58 23.65
C ASN A 64 -0.11 -0.43 24.99
N GLY A 65 -1.27 -1.07 25.10
CA GLY A 65 -2.01 -1.26 26.34
C GLY A 65 -1.50 -2.47 27.12
N LYS A 66 -2.26 -2.88 28.14
CA LYS A 66 -1.91 -4.06 28.96
C LYS A 66 -2.14 -5.38 28.21
N THR A 67 -3.14 -5.42 27.34
CA THR A 67 -3.63 -6.63 26.67
C THR A 67 -3.76 -6.49 25.16
N ASP A 68 -3.67 -5.26 24.67
CA ASP A 68 -4.01 -4.87 23.31
C ASP A 68 -3.09 -3.75 22.83
N THR A 69 -2.98 -3.62 21.51
CA THR A 69 -2.26 -2.53 20.86
C THR A 69 -3.21 -1.73 20.00
N LEU A 70 -3.09 -0.41 20.07
CA LEU A 70 -3.85 0.54 19.27
C LEU A 70 -2.94 1.23 18.27
N LEU A 71 -3.25 1.10 16.99
CA LEU A 71 -2.57 1.78 15.90
C LEU A 71 -3.37 3.00 15.47
N GLU A 72 -2.74 4.16 15.46
CA GLU A 72 -3.29 5.36 14.85
C GLU A 72 -2.82 5.44 13.41
N ILE A 73 -3.74 5.31 12.46
CA ILE A 73 -3.43 5.24 11.03
C ILE A 73 -4.00 6.48 10.33
N ALA A 74 -3.12 7.24 9.68
CA ALA A 74 -3.53 8.28 8.74
C ALA A 74 -3.93 7.61 7.42
N VAL A 75 -5.21 7.71 7.09
CA VAL A 75 -5.84 6.89 6.05
C VAL A 75 -5.54 7.45 4.66
N LEU A 76 -5.17 6.57 3.75
CA LEU A 76 -4.99 6.83 2.32
C LEU A 76 -5.96 5.96 1.52
N PRO A 77 -6.40 6.42 0.33
CA PRO A 77 -7.12 5.56 -0.59
C PRO A 77 -6.25 4.35 -0.95
N LEU A 78 -6.91 3.22 -1.15
CA LEU A 78 -6.26 1.98 -1.54
C LEU A 78 -6.45 1.72 -3.05
N ASP A 79 -5.41 1.20 -3.70
CA ASP A 79 -5.50 0.72 -5.08
C ASP A 79 -6.22 -0.65 -5.18
N SER A 80 -6.27 -1.20 -6.39
CA SER A 80 -6.88 -2.51 -6.66
C SER A 80 -6.19 -3.67 -5.94
N TYR A 81 -4.95 -3.49 -5.50
CA TYR A 81 -4.16 -4.46 -4.73
C TYR A 81 -4.23 -4.23 -3.22
N ALA A 82 -5.12 -3.33 -2.81
CA ALA A 82 -5.28 -2.89 -1.43
C ALA A 82 -4.03 -2.22 -0.85
N LYS A 83 -3.23 -1.59 -1.69
CA LYS A 83 -2.04 -0.86 -1.30
C LYS A 83 -2.35 0.62 -1.15
N PRO A 84 -1.81 1.29 -0.11
CA PRO A 84 -2.00 2.73 0.05
C PRO A 84 -1.38 3.51 -1.12
N ASP A 85 -2.18 4.39 -1.72
CA ASP A 85 -1.69 5.36 -2.69
C ASP A 85 -1.01 6.52 -1.96
N ILE A 86 0.33 6.57 -2.03
CA ILE A 86 1.16 7.51 -1.28
C ILE A 86 1.17 8.92 -1.89
N GLU A 87 0.72 9.06 -3.14
CA GLU A 87 0.62 10.35 -3.83
C GLU A 87 -0.73 11.02 -3.57
N ALA A 88 -1.69 10.28 -3.01
CA ALA A 88 -3.01 10.79 -2.66
C ALA A 88 -3.02 11.58 -1.34
N ASN A 89 -4.03 12.42 -1.18
CA ASN A 89 -4.27 13.14 0.07
C ASN A 89 -4.82 12.20 1.16
N TYR A 90 -4.39 12.43 2.40
CA TYR A 90 -4.94 11.75 3.57
C TYR A 90 -6.42 12.07 3.77
N GLN A 91 -7.23 11.04 4.02
CA GLN A 91 -8.69 11.16 4.14
C GLN A 91 -9.16 11.36 5.59
N GLY A 92 -8.30 11.08 6.57
CA GLY A 92 -8.61 11.19 7.99
C GLY A 92 -7.70 10.31 8.86
N ARG A 93 -8.11 10.07 10.11
CA ARG A 93 -7.43 9.14 11.01
C ARG A 93 -8.39 8.09 11.53
N LEU A 94 -7.89 6.87 11.65
CA LEU A 94 -8.61 5.77 12.29
C LEU A 94 -7.76 5.17 13.42
N LEU A 95 -8.43 4.47 14.31
CA LEU A 95 -7.82 3.67 15.36
C LEU A 95 -8.06 2.20 15.06
N ALA A 96 -6.97 1.44 14.88
CA ALA A 96 -7.04 0.00 14.67
C ALA A 96 -6.56 -0.72 15.93
N ARG A 97 -7.46 -1.48 16.56
CA ARG A 97 -7.16 -2.22 17.79
C ARG A 97 -6.83 -3.66 17.47
N GLN A 98 -5.75 -4.20 18.02
CA GLN A 98 -5.41 -5.62 17.94
C GLN A 98 -5.17 -6.18 19.34
N SER A 99 -5.62 -7.40 19.58
CA SER A 99 -5.27 -8.16 20.79
C SER A 99 -3.80 -8.59 20.76
N GLY A 100 -3.08 -8.34 21.86
CA GLY A 100 -1.66 -8.62 21.99
C GLY A 100 -0.77 -7.40 21.71
N PHE A 101 0.53 -7.67 21.66
CA PHE A 101 1.59 -6.66 21.54
C PHE A 101 2.02 -6.49 20.08
N LEU A 102 2.16 -5.25 19.62
CA LEU A 102 2.85 -4.90 18.39
C LEU A 102 4.03 -3.97 18.71
N ASP A 103 5.22 -4.35 18.25
CA ASP A 103 6.43 -3.55 18.43
C ASP A 103 6.34 -2.25 17.62
N PRO A 104 6.35 -1.05 18.25
CA PRO A 104 6.31 0.22 17.54
C PRO A 104 7.38 0.37 16.44
N VAL A 105 8.54 -0.26 16.58
CA VAL A 105 9.63 -0.19 15.58
C VAL A 105 9.20 -0.76 14.23
N ASN A 106 8.38 -1.81 14.23
CA ASN A 106 7.98 -2.50 13.00
C ASN A 106 6.78 -1.86 12.30
N TYR A 107 6.03 -1.00 13.00
CA TYR A 107 4.77 -0.45 12.48
C TYR A 107 4.79 1.06 12.36
N ARG A 108 5.38 1.79 13.31
CA ARG A 108 5.39 3.26 13.29
C ARG A 108 6.09 3.75 12.03
N ASN A 109 5.51 4.76 11.37
CA ASN A 109 5.97 5.33 10.11
C ASN A 109 5.94 4.38 8.91
N HIS A 110 5.42 3.16 9.05
CA HIS A 110 5.25 2.24 7.93
C HIS A 110 3.87 2.42 7.30
N PHE A 111 3.79 2.07 6.00
CA PHE A 111 2.51 1.98 5.30
C PHE A 111 1.91 0.62 5.58
N VAL A 112 0.64 0.60 5.94
CA VAL A 112 -0.07 -0.62 6.28
C VAL A 112 -1.43 -0.65 5.63
N THR A 113 -1.93 -1.86 5.41
CA THR A 113 -3.34 -2.12 5.12
C THR A 113 -3.87 -3.05 6.17
N ILE A 114 -5.02 -2.72 6.73
CA ILE A 114 -5.70 -3.49 7.75
C ILE A 114 -6.99 -4.07 7.19
N LEU A 115 -7.35 -5.23 7.70
CA LEU A 115 -8.68 -5.81 7.58
C LEU A 115 -9.24 -5.97 8.99
N GLY A 116 -10.45 -5.51 9.22
CA GLY A 116 -11.07 -5.62 10.53
C GLY A 116 -12.56 -5.34 10.52
N THR A 117 -13.17 -5.39 11.70
CA THR A 117 -14.59 -5.11 11.91
C THR A 117 -14.77 -3.73 12.51
N ILE A 118 -15.63 -2.91 11.90
CA ILE A 118 -15.93 -1.56 12.39
C ILE A 118 -16.63 -1.66 13.75
N GLN A 119 -16.09 -0.97 14.75
CA GLN A 119 -16.68 -0.89 16.09
C GLN A 119 -17.55 0.37 16.27
N GLY A 120 -17.23 1.44 15.55
CA GLY A 120 -17.96 2.71 15.60
C GLY A 120 -17.02 3.90 15.70
N GLU A 121 -17.50 4.98 16.33
CA GLU A 121 -16.65 6.14 16.64
C GLU A 121 -16.05 6.03 18.03
N GLN A 122 -14.78 6.38 18.14
CA GLN A 122 -14.11 6.60 19.41
C GLN A 122 -13.69 8.07 19.49
N PRO A 123 -14.30 8.88 20.39
CA PRO A 123 -13.85 10.23 20.66
C PRO A 123 -12.40 10.24 21.15
N GLY A 124 -11.61 11.18 20.66
CA GLY A 124 -10.23 11.34 21.08
C GLY A 124 -9.70 12.72 20.71
N PHE A 125 -8.38 12.83 20.69
CA PHE A 125 -7.70 14.08 20.36
C PHE A 125 -6.58 13.83 19.37
N ILE A 126 -6.50 14.69 18.36
CA ILE A 126 -5.27 14.89 17.60
C ILE A 126 -4.56 16.06 18.26
N ASN A 127 -3.52 15.75 19.02
CA ASN A 127 -2.86 16.71 19.91
C ASN A 127 -3.86 17.33 20.91
N LYS A 128 -4.28 18.58 20.68
CA LYS A 128 -5.22 19.32 21.53
C LYS A 128 -6.59 19.53 20.87
N VAL A 129 -6.76 19.02 19.65
CA VAL A 129 -7.99 19.20 18.87
C VAL A 129 -8.86 17.97 19.04
N PRO A 130 -10.12 18.10 19.49
CA PRO A 130 -11.04 16.97 19.58
C PRO A 130 -11.28 16.38 18.19
N TYR A 131 -11.26 15.05 18.10
CA TYR A 131 -11.43 14.31 16.86
C TYR A 131 -12.15 12.99 17.11
N ASN A 132 -13.16 12.68 16.30
CA ASN A 132 -13.86 11.40 16.39
C ASN A 132 -13.16 10.40 15.47
N PHE A 133 -12.44 9.44 16.05
CA PHE A 133 -11.77 8.42 15.26
C PHE A 133 -12.77 7.33 14.87
N LEU A 134 -12.61 6.78 13.67
CA LEU A 134 -13.23 5.50 13.36
C LEU A 134 -12.43 4.40 14.07
N GLU A 135 -13.08 3.60 14.91
CA GLU A 135 -12.45 2.45 15.56
C GLU A 135 -12.74 1.16 14.78
N VAL A 136 -11.68 0.41 14.50
CA VAL A 136 -11.72 -0.87 13.80
C VAL A 136 -11.01 -1.92 14.64
N ASN A 137 -11.69 -3.03 14.91
CA ASN A 137 -11.08 -4.20 15.53
C ASN A 137 -10.36 -5.00 14.44
N MET A 138 -9.05 -5.01 14.50
CA MET A 138 -8.16 -5.52 13.47
C MET A 138 -8.05 -7.05 13.54
N GLN A 139 -8.35 -7.69 12.40
CA GLN A 139 -8.26 -9.13 12.20
C GLN A 139 -7.00 -9.53 11.42
N GLY A 140 -6.49 -8.61 10.59
CA GLY A 140 -5.25 -8.82 9.86
C GLY A 140 -4.61 -7.50 9.44
N ILE A 141 -3.29 -7.53 9.30
CA ILE A 141 -2.46 -6.38 8.94
C ILE A 141 -1.42 -6.78 7.92
N GLN A 142 -1.26 -6.00 6.87
CA GLN A 142 -0.19 -6.07 5.88
C GLN A 142 0.69 -4.83 6.02
N VAL A 143 2.00 -5.03 6.13
CA VAL A 143 2.98 -3.94 6.08
C VAL A 143 3.52 -3.81 4.66
N TRP A 144 3.78 -2.57 4.23
CA TRP A 144 4.34 -2.25 2.93
C TRP A 144 5.64 -1.44 3.10
N HIS A 145 6.69 -1.86 2.41
CA HIS A 145 7.98 -1.15 2.39
C HIS A 145 8.04 -0.23 1.18
N LEU A 146 8.53 0.99 1.36
CA LEU A 146 8.78 1.86 0.22
C LEU A 146 10.00 1.34 -0.54
N ARG A 147 9.83 1.11 -1.84
CA ARG A 147 10.95 0.93 -2.77
C ARG A 147 11.05 2.18 -3.63
N GLU A 148 12.24 2.77 -3.66
CA GLU A 148 12.58 3.77 -4.66
C GLU A 148 13.07 3.04 -5.90
N VAL A 149 12.39 3.26 -7.02
CA VAL A 149 12.85 2.76 -8.31
C VAL A 149 13.68 3.88 -8.95
N VAL A 150 15.00 3.66 -8.97
CA VAL A 150 15.93 4.50 -9.72
C VAL A 150 15.90 4.02 -11.16
N ASN A 151 15.33 4.84 -12.05
CA ASN A 151 15.47 4.61 -13.48
C ASN A 151 16.78 5.22 -13.91
N THR A 152 17.71 4.37 -14.33
CA THR A 152 18.93 4.82 -14.99
C THR A 152 18.61 5.03 -16.46
N THR A 153 18.40 6.28 -16.85
CA THR A 153 18.27 6.62 -18.26
C THR A 153 19.64 6.65 -18.92
N TYR A 154 19.81 5.87 -19.97
CA TYR A 154 21.01 5.86 -20.79
C TYR A 154 20.95 7.02 -21.79
N ASN A 155 21.64 8.12 -21.50
CA ASN A 155 21.78 9.23 -22.45
C ASN A 155 22.95 8.92 -23.39
N LEU A 156 22.62 8.59 -24.64
CA LEU A 156 23.58 8.11 -25.64
C LEU A 156 24.28 9.23 -26.41
N TRP A 157 23.97 10.49 -26.13
CA TRP A 157 24.48 11.62 -26.93
C TRP A 157 24.63 12.87 -26.05
N ASP A 158 25.83 13.09 -25.54
CA ASP A 158 26.29 14.44 -25.20
C ASP A 158 27.54 14.73 -26.00
N TYR A 159 27.41 15.60 -27.00
CA TYR A 159 28.52 16.12 -27.74
C TYR A 159 29.21 17.16 -26.86
N GLY A 160 30.08 16.70 -25.98
CA GLY A 160 30.89 17.55 -25.11
C GLY A 160 31.83 18.43 -25.93
N TYR A 161 31.54 19.73 -26.00
CA TYR A 161 32.52 20.75 -26.36
C TYR A 161 33.39 21.04 -25.13
N GLY A 162 34.49 20.30 -24.98
CA GLY A 162 35.57 20.57 -24.02
C GLY A 162 36.70 21.38 -24.67
N ALA A 163 37.34 22.26 -23.89
CA ALA A 163 38.22 23.33 -24.38
C ALA A 163 39.61 22.91 -24.93
N PHE A 164 39.88 21.61 -25.11
CA PHE A 164 41.20 21.16 -25.60
C PHE A 164 41.08 19.76 -26.23
N TRP A 165 41.36 19.68 -27.53
CA TRP A 165 41.53 18.50 -28.42
C TRP A 165 40.49 18.33 -29.56
N PRO A 166 40.94 18.14 -30.82
CA PRO A 166 40.11 17.77 -31.96
C PRO A 166 40.28 16.29 -32.31
N GLU A 167 39.31 15.44 -31.97
CA GLU A 167 39.06 14.16 -32.65
C GLU A 167 37.65 13.64 -32.30
N PRO A 168 36.88 13.08 -33.27
CA PRO A 168 35.54 12.57 -33.01
C PRO A 168 35.60 11.20 -32.31
N GLY A 169 35.84 11.22 -31.01
CA GLY A 169 35.77 10.05 -30.14
C GLY A 169 34.33 9.82 -29.66
N TRP A 170 33.85 8.59 -29.83
CA TRP A 170 32.56 8.11 -29.32
C TRP A 170 32.39 8.48 -27.84
N GLY A 171 31.37 9.28 -27.52
CA GLY A 171 31.08 9.74 -26.17
C GLY A 171 30.86 8.54 -25.23
N ALA A 172 31.59 8.52 -24.12
CA ALA A 172 31.35 7.56 -23.05
C ALA A 172 29.95 7.83 -22.47
N PRO A 173 29.09 6.81 -22.35
CA PRO A 173 27.79 7.01 -21.75
C PRO A 173 27.95 7.38 -20.27
N TYR A 174 27.35 8.49 -19.87
CA TYR A 174 27.20 8.82 -18.47
C TYR A 174 25.79 8.48 -18.01
N TYR A 175 25.72 7.95 -16.80
CA TYR A 175 24.48 7.53 -16.18
C TYR A 175 23.90 8.70 -15.39
N THR A 176 22.74 9.19 -15.79
CA THR A 176 21.93 10.06 -14.92
C THR A 176 20.95 9.19 -14.16
N ASN A 177 21.10 9.13 -12.83
CA ASN A 177 20.15 8.45 -11.97
C ASN A 177 18.99 9.42 -11.67
N ALA A 178 17.78 9.09 -12.14
CA ALA A 178 16.57 9.80 -11.75
C ALA A 178 15.67 8.86 -10.94
N VAL A 179 15.40 9.21 -9.68
CA VAL A 179 14.36 8.54 -8.89
C VAL A 179 13.03 8.92 -9.51
N SER A 180 12.40 7.98 -10.20
CA SER A 180 11.18 8.29 -10.96
C SER A 180 9.92 8.05 -10.14
N GLN A 181 9.92 7.03 -9.27
CA GLN A 181 8.75 6.61 -8.52
C GLN A 181 9.14 5.96 -7.19
N VAL A 182 8.45 6.35 -6.12
CA VAL A 182 8.45 5.66 -4.83
C VAL A 182 7.14 4.89 -4.76
N THR A 183 7.16 3.61 -4.43
CA THR A 183 5.91 2.85 -4.32
C THR A 183 6.01 1.79 -3.23
N PRO A 184 4.96 1.62 -2.39
CA PRO A 184 4.96 0.57 -1.38
C PRO A 184 5.02 -0.85 -1.98
N GLU A 185 5.73 -1.79 -1.38
CA GLU A 185 5.83 -3.19 -1.84
C GLU A 185 5.59 -4.15 -0.66
N LEU A 186 5.08 -5.35 -0.97
CA LEU A 186 4.83 -6.40 0.00
C LEU A 186 6.12 -6.87 0.67
N VAL A 187 6.06 -7.09 1.98
CA VAL A 187 7.08 -7.87 2.70
C VAL A 187 6.91 -9.33 2.30
N LYS A 188 8.00 -9.97 1.83
CA LYS A 188 8.05 -11.42 1.60
C LYS A 188 8.39 -12.16 2.88
#